data_AF-A0A959N4G3-F1
#
_entry.id   AF-A0A959N4G3-F1
#
_cell.length_a   1.000
_cell.length_b   1.000
_cell.length_c   1.000
_cell.angle_alpha   90.00
_cell.angle_beta   90.00
_cell.angle_gamma   90.00
#
_symmetry.space_group_name_H-M   'P 1'
#
loop_
_entity.id
_entity.type
_entity.pdbx_description
1 polymer ?
#
loop_
_entity_poly.entity_id
_entity_poly.type
_entity_poly.pdbx_seq_one_letter_code
_entity_poly.pdbx_strand_id
1 'polypeptide(L)'
;MEFSKSEQNLVKRGAHKATYNKEEIYSILDSSLICTIAFKVDDKAFVQPINFGRKEDTLFVHGSLQNRMTNSLIESGEACINVFHLDSMKLTRSAFHHSVNFRSAVIFGKVRELKTNEEKIEGLKSIINHFVPGRWDHCRFPTDNELKATRVIVIDIETASAKIANSPPSDNKEDYDLDFWAGEIPIKTICENPIPDEKLNKEITMPQHVSEFYENRKNGF
;
A
#
# COMPACT_ATOMS: atom_id res chain seq x y z
N MET A 1 -15.52 12.65 3.17
CA MET A 1 -16.01 11.92 4.38
C MET A 1 -14.81 11.62 5.27
N GLU A 2 -14.94 11.59 6.60
CA GLU A 2 -13.83 11.24 7.52
C GLU A 2 -14.07 9.92 8.25
N PHE A 3 -13.00 9.22 8.64
CA PHE A 3 -13.05 8.16 9.63
C PHE A 3 -13.25 8.74 11.03
N SER A 4 -14.02 8.03 11.86
CA SER A 4 -14.11 8.36 13.29
C SER A 4 -12.74 8.17 13.96
N LYS A 5 -12.48 9.03 14.95
CA LYS A 5 -11.26 8.96 15.76
C LYS A 5 -11.55 8.08 16.98
N SER A 6 -10.69 7.10 17.21
CA SER A 6 -10.67 6.19 18.36
C SER A 6 -9.28 6.20 19.00
N GLU A 7 -9.12 5.58 20.16
CA GLU A 7 -7.78 5.43 20.76
C GLU A 7 -6.80 4.67 19.84
N GLN A 8 -7.32 3.79 18.98
CA GLN A 8 -6.54 2.93 18.09
C GLN A 8 -5.91 3.70 16.92
N ASN A 9 -6.64 4.66 16.31
CA ASN A 9 -6.16 5.43 15.16
C ASN A 9 -5.72 6.87 15.49
N LEU A 10 -5.85 7.31 16.74
CA LEU A 10 -5.49 8.69 17.13
C LEU A 10 -3.97 8.93 17.08
N VAL A 11 -3.53 9.75 16.12
CA VAL A 11 -2.13 10.19 16.03
C VAL A 11 -1.83 11.23 17.11
N LYS A 12 -0.99 10.86 18.08
CA LYS A 12 -0.56 11.76 19.19
C LYS A 12 0.61 12.66 18.80
N ARG A 13 1.77 12.07 18.44
CA ARG A 13 2.97 12.85 18.09
C ARG A 13 2.90 13.39 16.67
N GLY A 14 2.93 14.72 16.52
CA GLY A 14 2.83 15.39 15.22
C GLY A 14 1.41 15.38 14.66
N ALA A 15 0.40 15.56 15.52
CA ALA A 15 -1.02 15.53 15.16
C ALA A 15 -1.42 16.53 14.06
N HIS A 16 -0.71 17.65 13.91
CA HIS A 16 -0.92 18.60 12.81
C HIS A 16 -0.64 18.01 11.42
N LYS A 17 0.06 16.87 11.35
CA LYS A 17 0.33 16.10 10.13
C LYS A 17 -0.71 15.01 9.88
N ALA A 18 -1.65 14.82 10.81
CA ALA A 18 -2.60 13.74 10.75
C ALA A 18 -3.84 14.14 9.95
N THR A 19 -4.32 13.24 9.10
CA THR A 19 -5.60 13.36 8.41
C THR A 19 -6.41 12.08 8.64
N TYR A 20 -7.72 12.25 8.69
CA TYR A 20 -8.70 11.18 8.81
C TYR A 20 -9.67 11.20 7.63
N ASN A 21 -9.40 12.04 6.63
CA ASN A 21 -10.17 12.15 5.41
C ASN A 21 -10.05 10.84 4.62
N LYS A 22 -11.19 10.20 4.32
CA LYS A 22 -11.24 8.93 3.58
C LYS A 22 -10.59 9.03 2.21
N GLU A 23 -10.84 10.11 1.47
CA GLU A 23 -10.33 10.28 0.11
C GLU A 23 -8.81 10.41 0.09
N GLU A 24 -8.23 11.18 1.02
CA GLU A 24 -6.78 11.30 1.15
C GLU A 24 -6.12 9.98 1.57
N ILE A 25 -6.72 9.25 2.51
CA ILE A 25 -6.24 7.93 2.94
C ILE A 25 -6.32 6.92 1.79
N TYR A 26 -7.42 6.91 1.05
CA TYR A 26 -7.59 6.00 -0.09
C TYR A 26 -6.63 6.34 -1.22
N SER A 27 -6.35 7.62 -1.48
CA SER A 27 -5.30 8.01 -2.42
C SER A 27 -3.92 7.46 -2.03
N ILE A 28 -3.58 7.43 -0.73
CA ILE A 28 -2.33 6.82 -0.24
C ILE A 28 -2.33 5.30 -0.44
N LEU A 29 -3.47 4.63 -0.27
CA LEU A 29 -3.58 3.19 -0.54
C LEU A 29 -3.47 2.89 -2.05
N ASP A 30 -4.23 3.59 -2.88
CA ASP A 30 -4.32 3.36 -4.33
C ASP A 30 -3.03 3.67 -5.09
N SER A 31 -2.21 4.54 -4.51
CA SER A 31 -0.89 4.86 -5.02
C SER A 31 0.12 3.71 -4.84
N SER A 32 -0.15 2.80 -3.89
CA SER A 32 0.73 1.67 -3.58
C SER A 32 0.24 0.35 -4.17
N LEU A 33 1.19 -0.46 -4.63
CA LEU A 33 0.95 -1.82 -5.14
C LEU A 33 1.17 -2.90 -4.07
N ILE A 34 1.82 -2.53 -2.96
CA ILE A 34 2.11 -3.41 -1.82
C ILE A 34 1.73 -2.72 -0.51
N CYS A 35 1.40 -3.52 0.48
CA CYS A 35 1.23 -3.06 1.86
C CYS A 35 2.05 -3.95 2.79
N THR A 36 2.25 -3.48 4.02
CA THR A 36 2.79 -4.31 5.11
C THR A 36 1.69 -4.61 6.10
N ILE A 37 1.54 -5.88 6.47
CA ILE A 37 0.51 -6.31 7.42
C ILE A 37 1.18 -6.83 8.68
N ALA A 38 0.75 -6.30 9.82
CA ALA A 38 1.16 -6.75 11.13
C ALA A 38 0.26 -7.88 11.62
N PHE A 39 0.84 -8.92 12.22
CA PHE A 39 0.12 -10.06 12.78
C PHE A 39 0.91 -10.69 13.94
N LYS A 40 0.26 -11.55 14.71
CA LYS A 40 0.84 -12.18 15.91
C LYS A 40 0.77 -13.71 15.81
N VAL A 41 1.86 -14.39 16.12
CA VAL A 41 1.90 -15.85 16.21
C VAL A 41 2.69 -16.23 17.46
N ASP A 42 2.11 -17.06 18.33
CA ASP A 42 2.72 -17.49 19.59
C ASP A 42 3.26 -16.30 20.40
N ASP A 43 2.43 -15.26 20.54
CA ASP A 43 2.74 -13.98 21.17
C ASP A 43 3.87 -13.13 20.55
N LYS A 44 4.45 -13.57 19.42
CA LYS A 44 5.49 -12.83 18.72
C LYS A 44 4.89 -11.96 17.62
N ALA A 45 5.38 -10.72 17.53
CA ALA A 45 4.99 -9.79 16.49
C ALA A 45 5.71 -10.10 15.18
N PHE A 46 4.95 -10.07 14.08
CA PHE A 46 5.46 -10.21 12.73
C PHE A 46 4.93 -9.08 11.85
N VAL A 47 5.69 -8.76 10.80
CA VAL A 47 5.27 -7.87 9.72
C VAL A 47 5.62 -8.54 8.41
N GLN A 48 4.68 -8.56 7.47
CA GLN A 48 4.89 -9.15 6.15
C GLN A 48 4.45 -8.20 5.04
N PRO A 49 5.31 -7.89 4.06
CA PRO A 49 4.90 -7.21 2.84
C PRO A 49 4.09 -8.15 1.94
N ILE A 50 3.06 -7.64 1.30
CA ILE A 50 2.21 -8.38 0.37
C ILE A 50 1.56 -7.44 -0.65
N ASN A 51 1.26 -7.94 -1.85
CA ASN A 51 0.37 -7.23 -2.76
C ASN A 51 -1.07 -7.26 -2.24
N PHE A 52 -1.85 -6.24 -2.56
CA PHE A 52 -3.24 -6.15 -2.15
C PHE A 52 -4.07 -5.50 -3.25
N GLY A 53 -5.38 -5.57 -3.12
CA GLY A 53 -6.30 -4.75 -3.92
C GLY A 53 -7.28 -4.01 -3.02
N ARG A 54 -7.69 -2.82 -3.43
CA ARG A 54 -8.81 -2.10 -2.79
C ARG A 54 -10.01 -2.04 -3.73
N LYS A 55 -11.21 -2.26 -3.18
CA LYS A 55 -12.48 -1.95 -3.83
C LYS A 55 -13.34 -1.25 -2.79
N GLU A 56 -13.67 0.01 -3.04
CA GLU A 56 -14.45 0.83 -2.10
C GLU A 56 -13.83 0.82 -0.69
N ASP A 57 -14.58 0.45 0.34
CA ASP A 57 -14.14 0.45 1.74
C ASP A 57 -13.51 -0.89 2.17
N THR A 58 -13.01 -1.67 1.22
CA THR A 58 -12.57 -3.05 1.45
C THR A 58 -11.22 -3.33 0.80
N LEU A 59 -10.35 -4.05 1.51
CA LEU A 59 -9.05 -4.53 1.03
C LEU A 59 -9.07 -6.05 0.84
N PHE A 60 -8.33 -6.53 -0.16
CA PHE A 60 -8.22 -7.94 -0.51
C PHE A 60 -6.75 -8.35 -0.51
N VAL A 61 -6.47 -9.50 0.10
CA VAL A 61 -5.16 -10.15 0.07
C VAL A 61 -5.34 -11.63 -0.18
N HIS A 62 -4.33 -12.27 -0.75
CA HIS A 62 -4.39 -13.71 -1.03
C HIS A 62 -3.11 -14.41 -0.59
N GLY A 63 -3.17 -15.72 -0.46
CA GLY A 63 -1.99 -16.53 -0.15
C GLY A 63 -2.32 -18.02 -0.21
N SER A 64 -1.32 -18.86 0.03
CA SER A 64 -1.58 -20.29 0.19
C SER A 64 -2.40 -20.57 1.46
N LEU A 65 -3.09 -21.71 1.48
CA LEU A 65 -3.81 -22.18 2.68
C LEU A 65 -2.90 -22.36 3.91
N GLN A 66 -1.61 -22.60 3.68
CA GLN A 66 -0.59 -22.80 4.72
C GLN A 66 0.10 -21.50 5.13
N ASN A 67 -0.26 -20.36 4.51
CA ASN A 67 0.36 -19.09 4.82
C ASN A 67 0.04 -18.69 6.28
N ARG A 68 1.10 -18.56 7.08
CA ARG A 68 1.01 -18.25 8.50
C ARG A 68 0.33 -16.90 8.78
N MET A 69 0.59 -15.89 7.97
CA MET A 69 -0.03 -14.56 8.11
C MET A 69 -1.55 -14.66 7.88
N THR A 70 -1.99 -15.30 6.79
CA THR A 70 -3.43 -15.39 6.50
C THR A 70 -4.18 -16.22 7.55
N ASN A 71 -3.58 -17.30 8.07
CA ASN A 71 -4.12 -18.06 9.19
C ASN A 71 -4.30 -17.19 10.45
N SER A 72 -3.24 -16.47 10.83
CA SER A 72 -3.24 -15.60 12.02
C SER A 72 -4.29 -14.49 11.93
N LEU A 73 -4.44 -13.85 10.77
CA LEU A 73 -5.46 -12.80 10.57
C LEU A 73 -6.88 -13.32 10.66
N ILE A 74 -7.15 -14.53 10.14
CA ILE A 74 -8.48 -15.15 10.24
C ILE A 74 -8.78 -15.50 11.69
N GLU A 75 -7.80 -16.03 12.41
CA GLU A 75 -7.94 -16.40 13.82
C GLU A 75 -8.17 -15.17 14.72
N SER A 76 -7.47 -14.06 14.49
CA SER A 76 -7.69 -12.81 15.23
C SER A 76 -8.98 -12.10 14.83
N GLY A 77 -9.44 -12.28 13.59
CA GLY A 77 -10.56 -11.51 13.03
C GLY A 77 -10.22 -10.04 12.76
N GLU A 78 -8.96 -9.64 12.92
CA GLU A 78 -8.51 -8.24 12.88
C GLU A 78 -7.21 -8.11 12.09
N ALA A 79 -7.09 -7.02 11.34
CA ALA A 79 -5.89 -6.66 10.60
C ALA A 79 -5.42 -5.23 10.93
N CYS A 80 -4.10 -5.07 11.01
CA CYS A 80 -3.44 -3.77 11.01
C CYS A 80 -2.50 -3.70 9.79
N ILE A 81 -2.78 -2.76 8.91
CA ILE A 81 -2.11 -2.61 7.61
C ILE A 81 -1.46 -1.24 7.54
N ASN A 82 -0.26 -1.19 6.98
CA ASN A 82 0.42 0.06 6.68
C ASN A 82 0.84 0.14 5.21
N VAL A 83 0.68 1.33 4.65
CA VAL A 83 1.23 1.75 3.35
C VAL A 83 1.95 3.07 3.59
N PHE A 84 3.12 3.23 2.99
CA PHE A 84 3.91 4.45 3.10
C PHE A 84 4.69 4.75 1.82
N HIS A 85 4.91 6.04 1.58
CA HIS A 85 5.68 6.58 0.47
C HIS A 85 6.67 7.60 1.00
N LEU A 86 7.93 7.49 0.58
CA LEU A 86 8.97 8.47 0.85
C LEU A 86 9.00 9.48 -0.31
N ASP A 87 8.68 10.73 -0.01
CA ASP A 87 8.53 11.78 -1.02
C ASP A 87 9.79 12.65 -1.13
N SER A 88 10.55 12.84 -0.04
CA SER A 88 11.84 13.52 -0.08
C SER A 88 12.69 13.35 1.19
N MET A 89 14.00 13.59 1.07
CA MET A 89 14.90 13.77 2.21
C MET A 89 15.08 15.26 2.51
N LYS A 90 14.93 15.62 3.78
CA LYS A 90 15.09 17.00 4.27
C LYS A 90 16.39 17.14 5.03
N LEU A 91 17.28 17.93 4.46
CA LEU A 91 18.62 18.16 4.93
C LEU A 91 18.67 19.56 5.57
N THR A 92 18.99 19.59 6.84
CA THR A 92 19.08 20.78 7.69
C THR A 92 20.54 21.03 8.08
N ARG A 93 20.83 22.20 8.65
CA ARG A 93 22.19 22.52 9.11
C ARG A 93 22.52 21.80 10.41
N SER A 94 21.52 21.64 11.27
CA SER A 94 21.63 20.84 12.49
C SER A 94 21.32 19.37 12.21
N ALA A 95 22.17 18.48 12.74
CA ALA A 95 21.97 17.03 12.67
C ALA A 95 20.64 16.57 13.30
N PHE A 96 20.08 17.36 14.22
CA PHE A 96 18.87 17.03 14.96
C PHE A 96 17.59 17.20 14.13
N HIS A 97 17.59 18.09 13.13
CA HIS A 97 16.39 18.47 12.37
C HIS A 97 16.25 17.72 11.04
N HIS A 98 17.19 16.82 10.71
CA HIS A 98 17.08 15.97 9.53
C HIS A 98 15.80 15.14 9.58
N SER A 99 15.09 15.08 8.45
CA SER A 99 13.82 14.36 8.38
C SER A 99 13.47 14.03 6.93
N VAL A 100 12.21 13.66 6.69
CA VAL A 100 11.69 13.32 5.37
C VAL A 100 10.31 13.94 5.17
N ASN A 101 9.96 14.22 3.91
CA ASN A 101 8.56 14.31 3.51
C ASN A 101 8.08 12.90 3.14
N PHE A 102 6.89 12.55 3.61
CA PHE A 102 6.33 11.21 3.45
C PHE A 102 4.82 11.25 3.59
N ARG A 103 4.17 10.24 3.02
CA ARG A 103 2.75 9.94 3.23
C ARG A 103 2.65 8.53 3.76
N SER A 104 1.89 8.32 4.82
CA SER A 104 1.65 6.97 5.38
C SER A 104 0.22 6.85 5.84
N ALA A 105 -0.42 5.72 5.55
CA ALA A 105 -1.72 5.36 6.06
C ALA A 105 -1.63 4.09 6.92
N VAL A 106 -2.26 4.11 8.09
CA VAL A 106 -2.44 2.93 8.95
C VAL A 106 -3.93 2.61 8.99
N ILE A 107 -4.27 1.39 8.62
CA ILE A 107 -5.64 0.90 8.45
C ILE A 107 -5.89 -0.22 9.46
N PHE A 108 -7.02 -0.14 10.14
CA PHE A 108 -7.53 -1.18 11.01
C PHE A 108 -8.84 -1.71 10.43
N GLY A 109 -8.97 -3.03 10.35
CA GLY A 109 -10.15 -3.63 9.74
C GLY A 109 -10.46 -5.04 10.23
N LYS A 110 -11.69 -5.45 9.95
CA LYS A 110 -12.20 -6.79 10.24
C LYS A 110 -11.88 -7.76 9.13
N VAL A 111 -11.45 -8.95 9.52
CA VAL A 111 -10.98 -9.99 8.61
C VAL A 111 -12.06 -11.05 8.42
N ARG A 112 -12.32 -11.43 7.16
CA ARG A 112 -13.06 -12.65 6.83
C ARG A 112 -12.42 -13.38 5.65
N GLU A 113 -12.55 -14.70 5.64
CA GLU A 113 -12.10 -15.53 4.51
C GLU A 113 -13.22 -15.68 3.49
N LEU A 114 -12.91 -15.52 2.20
CA LEU A 114 -13.82 -15.81 1.10
C LEU A 114 -13.87 -17.31 0.85
N LYS A 115 -15.07 -17.88 0.87
CA LYS A 115 -15.26 -19.33 0.91
C LYS A 115 -15.67 -19.90 -0.45
N THR A 116 -16.48 -19.18 -1.22
CA THR A 116 -16.93 -19.67 -2.53
C THR A 116 -15.96 -19.29 -3.64
N ASN A 117 -16.02 -20.01 -4.76
CA ASN A 117 -15.19 -19.71 -5.92
C ASN A 117 -15.53 -18.33 -6.49
N GLU A 118 -16.81 -17.96 -6.52
CA GLU A 118 -17.30 -16.67 -7.02
C GLU A 118 -16.73 -15.51 -6.19
N GLU A 119 -16.78 -15.63 -4.86
CA GLU A 119 -16.18 -14.63 -3.97
C GLU A 119 -14.67 -14.51 -4.18
N LYS A 120 -13.97 -15.65 -4.24
CA LYS A 120 -12.51 -15.66 -4.47
C LYS A 120 -12.15 -15.03 -5.81
N ILE A 121 -12.93 -15.28 -6.87
CA ILE A 121 -12.74 -14.68 -8.18
C ILE A 121 -12.84 -13.16 -8.08
N GLU A 122 -13.87 -12.63 -7.41
CA GLU A 122 -14.01 -11.18 -7.23
C GLU A 122 -12.84 -10.57 -6.45
N GLY A 123 -12.40 -11.23 -5.37
CA GLY A 123 -11.26 -10.76 -4.58
C GLY A 123 -9.94 -10.79 -5.36
N LEU A 124 -9.67 -11.86 -6.12
CA LEU A 124 -8.49 -11.98 -6.97
C LEU A 124 -8.52 -10.95 -8.11
N LYS A 125 -9.69 -10.71 -8.70
CA LYS A 125 -9.89 -9.66 -9.70
C LYS A 125 -9.58 -8.29 -9.13
N SER A 126 -10.04 -7.97 -7.92
CA SER A 126 -9.70 -6.73 -7.23
C SER A 126 -8.20 -6.57 -7.00
N ILE A 127 -7.49 -7.63 -6.58
CA ILE A 127 -6.04 -7.60 -6.40
C ILE A 127 -5.31 -7.36 -7.73
N ILE A 128 -5.68 -8.09 -8.79
CA ILE A 128 -5.01 -8.01 -10.09
C ILE A 128 -5.25 -6.66 -10.76
N ASN A 129 -6.48 -6.13 -10.70
CA ASN A 129 -6.80 -4.83 -11.29
C ASN A 129 -6.27 -3.64 -10.48
N HIS A 130 -6.01 -3.81 -9.17
CA HIS A 130 -5.26 -2.82 -8.39
C HIS A 130 -3.78 -2.82 -8.79
N PHE A 131 -3.22 -3.98 -9.10
CA PHE A 131 -1.84 -4.11 -9.56
C PHE A 131 -1.63 -3.43 -10.93
N VAL A 132 -2.42 -3.81 -11.93
CA VAL A 132 -2.48 -3.15 -13.24
C VAL A 132 -3.95 -3.10 -13.69
N PRO A 133 -4.55 -1.90 -13.88
CA PRO A 133 -5.94 -1.77 -14.28
C PRO A 133 -6.28 -2.55 -15.55
N GLY A 134 -7.40 -3.28 -15.53
CA GLY A 134 -7.87 -4.10 -16.66
C GLY A 134 -7.08 -5.39 -16.90
N ARG A 135 -6.08 -5.72 -16.07
CA ARG A 135 -5.22 -6.88 -16.27
C ARG A 135 -5.95 -8.21 -16.15
N TRP A 136 -6.98 -8.29 -15.30
CA TRP A 136 -7.74 -9.53 -15.09
C TRP A 136 -8.29 -10.11 -16.40
N ASP A 137 -8.83 -9.26 -17.28
CA ASP A 137 -9.46 -9.68 -18.54
C ASP A 137 -8.44 -10.01 -19.65
N HIS A 138 -7.13 -9.82 -19.38
CA HIS A 138 -6.04 -10.07 -20.32
C HIS A 138 -5.14 -11.23 -19.87
N CYS A 139 -5.67 -12.15 -19.07
CA CYS A 139 -5.03 -13.38 -18.65
C CYS A 139 -6.04 -14.53 -18.55
N ARG A 140 -5.58 -15.78 -18.55
CA ARG A 140 -6.45 -16.95 -18.36
C ARG A 140 -7.03 -16.91 -16.94
N PHE A 141 -8.33 -17.11 -16.80
CA PHE A 141 -8.97 -17.24 -15.48
C PHE A 141 -8.43 -18.43 -14.68
N PRO A 142 -8.38 -18.34 -13.34
CA PRO A 142 -7.97 -19.45 -12.48
C PRO A 142 -8.79 -20.71 -12.71
N THR A 143 -8.14 -21.87 -12.65
CA THR A 143 -8.78 -23.17 -12.59
C THR A 143 -9.35 -23.44 -11.19
N ASP A 144 -10.26 -24.39 -11.08
CA ASP A 144 -10.79 -24.83 -9.79
C ASP A 144 -9.70 -25.30 -8.82
N ASN A 145 -8.64 -25.94 -9.31
CA ASN A 145 -7.55 -26.40 -8.46
C ASN A 145 -6.70 -25.22 -7.93
N GLU A 146 -6.46 -24.21 -8.76
CA GLU A 146 -5.79 -22.98 -8.34
C GLU A 146 -6.63 -22.23 -7.28
N LEU A 147 -7.95 -22.14 -7.48
CA LEU A 147 -8.89 -21.53 -6.52
C LEU A 147 -8.96 -22.32 -5.20
N LYS A 148 -8.93 -23.65 -5.26
CA LYS A 148 -8.90 -24.53 -4.07
C LYS A 148 -7.61 -24.35 -3.27
N ALA A 149 -6.46 -24.21 -3.94
CA ALA A 149 -5.16 -24.03 -3.29
C ALA A 149 -4.94 -22.60 -2.76
N THR A 150 -5.77 -21.64 -3.19
CA THR A 150 -5.64 -20.23 -2.85
C THR A 150 -6.64 -19.82 -1.76
N ARG A 151 -6.12 -19.19 -0.72
CA ARG A 151 -6.90 -18.44 0.25
C ARG A 151 -7.02 -16.99 -0.22
N VAL A 152 -8.22 -16.44 -0.13
CA VAL A 152 -8.46 -15.01 -0.32
C VAL A 152 -9.11 -14.49 0.95
N ILE A 153 -8.51 -13.46 1.51
CA ILE A 153 -9.00 -12.74 2.67
C ILE A 153 -9.46 -11.38 2.22
N VAL A 154 -10.54 -10.94 2.84
CA VAL A 154 -11.07 -9.61 2.70
C VAL A 154 -11.08 -8.91 4.05
N ILE A 155 -10.77 -7.62 4.02
CA ILE A 155 -10.53 -6.78 5.18
C ILE A 155 -11.40 -5.54 5.03
N ASP A 156 -12.48 -5.48 5.81
CA ASP A 156 -13.40 -4.35 5.80
C ASP A 156 -12.79 -3.23 6.66
N ILE A 157 -12.61 -2.04 6.07
CA ILE A 157 -11.92 -0.92 6.73
C ILE A 157 -12.84 -0.33 7.80
N GLU A 158 -12.49 -0.50 9.07
CA GLU A 158 -13.27 0.04 10.20
C GLU A 158 -12.81 1.44 10.57
N THR A 159 -11.49 1.62 10.76
CA THR A 159 -10.89 2.92 11.06
C THR A 159 -9.54 3.05 10.38
N ALA A 160 -9.14 4.28 10.11
CA ALA A 160 -7.83 4.57 9.57
C ALA A 160 -7.33 5.92 10.03
N SER A 161 -6.02 6.12 9.90
CA SER A 161 -5.39 7.44 10.00
C SER A 161 -4.26 7.53 8.99
N ALA A 162 -4.04 8.73 8.45
CA ALA A 162 -2.83 9.00 7.70
C ALA A 162 -2.00 10.08 8.39
N LYS A 163 -0.69 10.02 8.15
CA LYS A 163 0.27 11.04 8.54
C LYS A 163 1.02 11.50 7.30
N ILE A 164 0.94 12.79 7.02
CA ILE A 164 1.50 13.43 5.83
C ILE A 164 2.47 14.52 6.28
N ALA A 165 3.74 14.35 5.95
CA ALA A 165 4.76 15.39 6.09
C ALA A 165 5.07 15.92 4.69
N ASN A 166 4.78 17.19 4.44
CA ASN A 166 5.06 17.88 3.19
C ASN A 166 5.43 19.34 3.47
N SER A 167 6.64 19.55 3.99
CA SER A 167 7.14 20.87 4.36
C SER A 167 8.61 20.98 3.99
N PRO A 168 9.13 22.19 3.71
CA PRO A 168 10.57 22.38 3.53
C PRO A 168 11.35 22.01 4.81
N PRO A 169 12.69 21.83 4.71
CA PRO A 169 13.58 21.80 5.86
C PRO A 169 13.39 23.05 6.73
N SER A 170 13.51 22.87 8.05
CA SER A 170 13.39 23.96 9.04
C SER A 170 14.51 23.81 10.05
N ASP A 171 15.27 24.88 10.24
CA ASP A 171 16.35 24.97 11.21
C ASP A 171 15.91 25.87 12.39
N ASN A 172 16.65 25.85 13.51
CA ASN A 172 16.50 26.88 14.53
C ASN A 172 17.06 28.20 14.00
N LYS A 173 16.64 29.33 14.59
CA LYS A 173 17.04 30.66 14.11
C LYS A 173 18.56 30.83 14.07
N GLU A 174 19.26 30.34 15.09
CA GLU A 174 20.71 30.44 15.25
C GLU A 174 21.48 29.57 14.25
N ASP A 175 20.86 28.48 13.78
CA ASP A 175 21.50 27.56 12.86
C ASP A 175 21.58 28.13 11.42
N TYR A 176 20.73 29.09 11.05
CA TYR A 176 20.72 29.69 9.70
C TYR A 176 22.02 30.43 9.34
N ASP A 177 22.79 30.86 10.34
CA ASP A 177 24.08 31.52 10.17
C ASP A 177 25.26 30.53 10.00
N LEU A 178 25.01 29.22 10.10
CA LEU A 178 26.04 28.19 9.92
C LEU A 178 26.32 27.93 8.44
N ASP A 179 27.60 27.72 8.11
CA ASP A 179 28.10 27.41 6.75
C ASP A 179 27.89 25.94 6.33
N PHE A 180 26.73 25.37 6.68
CA PHE A 180 26.32 24.04 6.22
C PHE A 180 25.25 24.15 5.13
N TRP A 181 25.37 23.29 4.11
CA TRP A 181 24.34 23.19 3.08
C TRP A 181 23.06 22.57 3.67
N ALA A 182 21.91 23.15 3.32
CA ALA A 182 20.59 22.65 3.68
C ALA A 182 19.67 22.71 2.45
N GLY A 183 18.76 21.75 2.35
CA GLY A 183 17.89 21.62 1.19
C GLY A 183 17.06 20.34 1.21
N GLU A 184 16.40 20.07 0.09
CA GLU A 184 15.52 18.92 -0.07
C GLU A 184 15.97 18.09 -1.28
N ILE A 185 15.96 16.77 -1.13
CA ILE A 185 16.20 15.82 -2.22
C ILE A 185 14.87 15.10 -2.49
N PRO A 186 14.11 15.49 -3.52
CA PRO A 186 12.88 14.81 -3.90
C PRO A 186 13.14 13.37 -4.35
N ILE A 187 12.23 12.48 -4.00
CA ILE A 187 12.27 11.06 -4.34
C ILE A 187 10.99 10.70 -5.09
N LYS A 188 11.14 9.93 -6.16
CA LYS A 188 10.03 9.39 -6.94
C LYS A 188 10.27 7.93 -7.25
N THR A 189 9.20 7.14 -7.19
CA THR A 189 9.19 5.76 -7.72
C THR A 189 8.67 5.81 -9.14
N ILE A 190 9.44 5.30 -10.09
CA ILE A 190 9.06 5.25 -11.51
C ILE A 190 8.98 3.81 -12.00
N CYS A 191 8.17 3.57 -13.03
CA CYS A 191 8.26 2.35 -13.82
C CYS A 191 9.30 2.52 -14.92
N GLU A 192 10.18 1.52 -15.09
CA GLU A 192 11.04 1.42 -16.27
C GLU A 192 10.28 0.76 -17.45
N ASN A 193 10.90 0.76 -18.63
CA ASN A 193 10.32 0.18 -19.84
C ASN A 193 9.87 -1.28 -19.60
N PRO A 194 8.64 -1.67 -19.98
CA PRO A 194 8.19 -3.05 -19.89
C PRO A 194 9.09 -4.00 -20.70
N ILE A 195 9.50 -5.10 -20.07
CA ILE A 195 10.33 -6.12 -20.68
C ILE A 195 9.44 -7.32 -21.00
N PRO A 196 9.25 -7.70 -22.28
CA PRO A 196 8.49 -8.90 -22.63
C PRO A 196 9.24 -10.17 -22.17
N ASP A 197 8.49 -11.19 -21.78
CA ASP A 197 9.05 -12.52 -21.50
C ASP A 197 9.74 -13.07 -22.76
N GLU A 198 10.93 -13.63 -22.61
CA GLU A 198 11.69 -14.28 -23.69
C GLU A 198 10.89 -15.42 -24.37
N LYS A 199 9.96 -16.03 -23.64
CA LYS A 199 9.06 -17.09 -24.14
C LYS A 199 7.76 -16.57 -24.73
N LEU A 200 7.50 -15.26 -24.70
CA LEU A 200 6.31 -14.67 -25.31
C LEU A 200 6.34 -14.93 -26.82
N ASN A 201 5.20 -15.36 -27.38
CA ASN A 201 5.08 -15.43 -28.84
C ASN A 201 5.35 -14.03 -29.43
N LYS A 202 6.30 -13.95 -30.36
CA LYS A 202 6.79 -12.70 -30.96
C LYS A 202 5.72 -11.90 -31.70
N GLU A 203 4.61 -12.54 -32.08
CA GLU A 203 3.46 -11.87 -32.70
C GLU A 203 2.57 -11.14 -31.69
N ILE A 204 2.70 -11.44 -30.39
CA ILE A 204 1.91 -10.80 -29.33
C ILE A 204 2.59 -9.49 -28.93
N THR A 205 1.87 -8.39 -29.13
CA THR A 205 2.29 -7.07 -28.69
C THR A 205 1.79 -6.75 -27.29
N MET A 206 2.42 -5.76 -26.65
CA MET A 206 1.98 -5.27 -25.35
C MET A 206 0.54 -4.74 -25.42
N PRO A 207 -0.38 -5.23 -24.57
CA PRO A 207 -1.74 -4.73 -24.54
C PRO A 207 -1.82 -3.24 -24.15
N GLN A 208 -2.82 -2.54 -24.67
CA GLN A 208 -3.01 -1.10 -24.42
C GLN A 208 -3.04 -0.74 -22.94
N HIS A 209 -3.78 -1.48 -22.10
CA HIS A 209 -3.88 -1.20 -20.66
C HIS A 209 -2.53 -1.25 -19.92
N VAL A 210 -1.59 -2.09 -20.38
CA VAL A 210 -0.23 -2.16 -19.83
C VAL A 210 0.59 -0.96 -20.27
N SER A 211 0.47 -0.57 -21.54
CA SER A 211 1.12 0.64 -22.07
C SER A 211 0.65 1.89 -21.33
N GLU A 212 -0.66 2.05 -21.15
CA GLU A 212 -1.25 3.20 -20.44
C GLU A 212 -0.81 3.24 -18.97
N PHE A 213 -0.82 2.08 -18.28
CA PHE A 213 -0.32 2.00 -16.92
C PHE A 213 1.16 2.43 -16.81
N TYR A 214 2.01 1.95 -17.73
CA TYR A 214 3.41 2.35 -17.80
C TYR A 214 3.59 3.85 -18.04
N GLU A 215 2.90 4.40 -19.04
CA GLU A 215 2.97 5.82 -19.40
C GLU A 215 2.56 6.74 -18.23
N ASN A 216 1.58 6.32 -17.43
CA ASN A 216 1.14 7.05 -16.25
C ASN A 216 2.14 7.00 -15.08
N ARG A 217 3.08 6.03 -15.05
CA ARG A 217 4.02 5.84 -13.92
C ARG A 217 5.49 6.06 -14.26
N LYS A 218 5.86 6.23 -15.54
CA LYS A 218 7.26 6.42 -15.95
C LYS A 218 7.90 7.73 -15.47
N ASN A 219 7.10 8.72 -15.05
CA ASN A 219 7.55 10.03 -14.55
C ASN A 219 7.33 10.24 -13.04
N GLY A 220 6.95 9.17 -12.33
CA GLY A 220 6.62 9.18 -10.91
C GLY A 220 5.13 9.22 -10.62
N PHE A 221 4.76 8.78 -9.42
CA PHE A 221 3.42 8.91 -8.84
C PHE A 221 3.33 10.17 -7.97
#